data_AF-A0A6G1C314-F1
#
_entry.id   AF-A0A6G1C314-F1
#
_cell.length_a   1.000
_cell.length_b   1.000
_cell.length_c   1.000
_cell.angle_alpha   90.00
_cell.angle_beta   90.00
_cell.angle_gamma   90.00
#
_symmetry.space_group_name_H-M   'P 1'
#
loop_
_entity.id
_entity.type
_entity.pdbx_description
1 polymer ?
#
loop_
_entity_poly.entity_id
_entity_poly.type
_entity_poly.pdbx_seq_one_letter_code
_entity_poly.pdbx_strand_id
1 'polypeptide(L)'
;MGHTLRLVDPPVLWIVVQAGNPTPEAAAALRRTAVMHRYLGCCDKINGSALEYRPHQMNAALEVVENHRLDGIVYFVDEEGVYSLPLFQRLRQIRRFGTWPVPVISEGRNEVVLQGPVCKQSQVVGWHTSEDGNKLRRFHVAMSGFAFNSTMLWDPKLRSHLAWNSIRHPEMVKESLQGSTFVEQLVEDESQMEGIPADCSQIMNWHVPFGSESVVYPKGWRVATDLDVIIPLK
;
A
#
# COMPACT_ATOMS: atom_id res chain seq x y z
N MET A 1 -11.76 0.63 -1.36
CA MET A 1 -10.83 -0.26 -2.10
C MET A 1 -11.51 -1.36 -2.93
N GLY A 2 -12.24 -2.32 -2.34
CA GLY A 2 -12.75 -3.50 -3.08
C GLY A 2 -13.57 -3.18 -4.34
N HIS A 3 -14.39 -2.12 -4.31
CA HIS A 3 -15.11 -1.65 -5.50
C HIS A 3 -14.18 -1.12 -6.61
N THR A 4 -13.09 -0.44 -6.26
CA THR A 4 -12.08 0.04 -7.22
C THR A 4 -11.38 -1.15 -7.88
N LEU A 5 -10.90 -2.12 -7.09
CA LEU A 5 -10.20 -3.30 -7.62
C LEU A 5 -11.09 -4.18 -8.50
N ARG A 6 -12.40 -4.21 -8.25
CA ARG A 6 -13.36 -4.92 -9.11
C ARG A 6 -13.43 -4.36 -10.54
N LEU A 7 -13.06 -3.09 -10.73
CA LEU A 7 -13.03 -2.42 -12.04
C LEU A 7 -11.67 -2.52 -12.72
N VAL A 8 -10.66 -3.11 -12.07
CA VAL A 8 -9.33 -3.29 -12.64
C VAL A 8 -9.32 -4.55 -13.48
N ASP A 9 -8.81 -4.46 -14.71
CA ASP A 9 -8.67 -5.61 -15.59
C ASP A 9 -7.83 -6.71 -14.93
N PRO A 10 -8.24 -7.99 -14.97
CA PRO A 10 -7.44 -9.09 -14.44
C PRO A 10 -6.14 -9.30 -15.25
N PRO A 11 -5.10 -9.93 -14.66
CA PRO A 11 -5.08 -10.52 -13.32
C PRO A 11 -4.77 -9.48 -12.22
N VAL A 12 -5.49 -9.57 -11.10
CA VAL A 12 -5.25 -8.82 -9.86
C VAL A 12 -5.42 -9.79 -8.68
N LEU A 13 -4.44 -9.83 -7.79
CA LEU A 13 -4.53 -10.55 -6.53
C LEU A 13 -4.49 -9.53 -5.38
N TRP A 14 -5.56 -9.48 -4.60
CA TRP A 14 -5.63 -8.62 -3.43
C TRP A 14 -5.22 -9.39 -2.16
N ILE A 15 -4.06 -9.08 -1.61
CA ILE A 15 -3.60 -9.66 -0.34
C ILE A 15 -4.09 -8.75 0.79
N VAL A 16 -5.00 -9.27 1.62
CA VAL A 16 -5.60 -8.55 2.75
C VAL A 16 -5.07 -9.14 4.05
N VAL A 17 -4.38 -8.33 4.84
CA VAL A 17 -3.79 -8.75 6.11
C VAL A 17 -4.46 -8.03 7.26
N GLN A 18 -5.18 -8.78 8.08
CA GLN A 18 -5.81 -8.26 9.28
C GLN A 18 -4.88 -8.41 10.49
N ALA A 19 -4.87 -7.42 11.38
CA ALA A 19 -4.25 -7.56 12.69
C ALA A 19 -5.10 -8.51 13.56
N GLY A 20 -4.45 -9.50 14.13
CA GLY A 20 -5.09 -10.62 14.79
C GLY A 20 -5.60 -11.70 13.83
N ASN A 21 -6.46 -12.57 14.34
CA ASN A 21 -7.02 -13.68 13.59
C ASN A 21 -8.04 -13.23 12.52
N PRO A 22 -8.08 -13.90 11.36
CA PRO A 22 -9.12 -13.70 10.35
C PRO A 22 -10.52 -13.94 10.92
N THR A 23 -11.49 -13.09 10.57
CA THR A 23 -12.89 -13.24 11.01
C THR A 23 -13.80 -13.73 9.88
N PRO A 24 -14.83 -14.55 10.18
CA PRO A 24 -15.81 -14.97 9.19
C PRO A 24 -16.52 -13.80 8.51
N GLU A 25 -16.78 -12.72 9.23
CA GLU A 25 -17.49 -11.53 8.73
C GLU A 25 -16.65 -10.79 7.68
N ALA A 26 -15.37 -10.54 7.96
CA ALA A 26 -14.47 -9.91 7.01
C ALA A 26 -14.23 -10.81 5.79
N ALA A 27 -14.08 -12.12 5.99
CA ALA A 27 -13.99 -13.07 4.88
C ALA A 27 -15.25 -13.06 4.00
N ALA A 28 -16.44 -12.98 4.59
CA ALA A 28 -17.69 -12.87 3.85
C ALA A 28 -17.79 -11.55 3.07
N ALA A 29 -17.34 -10.43 3.66
CA ALA A 29 -17.30 -9.14 2.98
C ALA A 29 -16.35 -9.16 1.77
N LEU A 30 -15.13 -9.71 1.92
CA LEU A 30 -14.16 -9.85 0.83
C LEU A 30 -14.69 -10.72 -0.30
N ARG A 31 -15.35 -11.84 0.00
CA ARG A 31 -15.99 -12.70 -1.02
C ARG A 31 -17.03 -11.97 -1.86
N ARG A 32 -17.81 -11.06 -1.26
CA ARG A 32 -18.82 -10.26 -1.99
C ARG A 32 -18.21 -9.26 -2.97
N THR A 33 -16.93 -8.90 -2.82
CA THR A 33 -16.25 -7.99 -3.76
C THR A 33 -16.02 -8.64 -5.12
N ALA A 34 -16.03 -9.97 -5.21
CA ALA A 34 -15.67 -10.77 -6.38
C ALA A 34 -14.23 -10.53 -6.91
N VAL A 35 -13.39 -9.84 -6.14
CA VAL A 35 -11.97 -9.66 -6.44
C VAL A 35 -11.21 -10.90 -5.94
N MET A 36 -10.32 -11.45 -6.75
CA MET A 36 -9.45 -12.55 -6.32
C MET A 36 -8.57 -12.05 -5.17
N HIS A 37 -8.65 -12.71 -4.01
CA HIS A 37 -7.99 -12.25 -2.81
C HIS A 37 -7.37 -13.40 -2.01
N ARG A 38 -6.33 -13.06 -1.24
CA ARG A 38 -5.79 -13.88 -0.16
C ARG A 38 -6.01 -13.14 1.14
N TYR A 39 -6.81 -13.71 2.04
CA TYR A 39 -7.09 -13.13 3.34
C TYR A 39 -6.33 -13.88 4.43
N LEU A 40 -5.54 -13.17 5.22
CA LEU A 40 -4.72 -13.73 6.30
C LEU A 40 -4.73 -12.83 7.54
N GLY A 41 -4.43 -13.45 8.67
CA GLY A 41 -4.18 -12.76 9.93
C GLY A 41 -2.69 -12.59 10.16
N CYS A 42 -2.34 -11.59 10.95
CA CYS A 42 -0.98 -11.36 11.43
C CYS A 42 -1.02 -11.03 12.91
N CYS A 43 0.14 -11.14 13.57
CA CYS A 43 0.44 -10.28 14.71
C CYS A 43 -0.33 -10.63 16.00
N ASP A 44 -0.93 -11.83 16.09
CA ASP A 44 -1.70 -12.30 17.27
C ASP A 44 -0.93 -12.28 18.59
N LYS A 45 0.41 -12.36 18.52
CA LYS A 45 1.32 -12.43 19.67
C LYS A 45 1.94 -11.08 20.05
N ILE A 46 1.63 -10.01 19.31
CA ILE A 46 2.18 -8.69 19.59
C ILE A 46 1.34 -8.04 20.69
N ASN A 47 1.88 -8.06 21.92
CA ASN A 47 1.26 -7.41 23.08
C ASN A 47 0.99 -5.93 22.75
N GLY A 48 -0.26 -5.50 22.95
CA GLY A 48 -0.83 -4.22 22.50
C GLY A 48 -0.29 -2.95 23.16
N SER A 49 1.02 -2.88 23.44
CA SER A 49 1.71 -1.70 23.95
C SER A 49 2.70 -1.08 22.96
N ALA A 50 2.78 -1.57 21.72
CA ALA A 50 3.59 -0.96 20.67
C ALA A 50 2.69 -0.53 19.51
N LEU A 51 2.58 0.79 19.35
CA LEU A 51 1.99 1.47 18.19
C LEU A 51 2.52 0.88 16.88
N GLU A 52 1.60 0.75 15.91
CA GLU A 52 1.81 0.40 14.49
C GLU A 52 1.94 -1.11 14.14
N TYR A 53 0.80 -1.80 13.99
CA TYR A 53 0.71 -3.13 13.36
C TYR A 53 1.08 -3.16 11.86
N ARG A 54 1.12 -1.99 11.22
CA ARG A 54 1.22 -1.82 9.76
C ARG A 54 2.49 -2.44 9.15
N PRO A 55 3.71 -2.22 9.70
CA PRO A 55 4.92 -2.91 9.21
C PRO A 55 4.80 -4.44 9.26
N HIS A 56 4.24 -5.00 10.34
CA HIS A 56 4.08 -6.45 10.47
C HIS A 56 3.06 -7.01 9.48
N GLN A 57 1.95 -6.30 9.25
CA GLN A 57 0.96 -6.69 8.25
C GLN A 57 1.57 -6.69 6.83
N MET A 58 2.36 -5.66 6.49
CA MET A 58 3.07 -5.60 5.22
C MET A 58 4.09 -6.74 5.09
N ASN A 59 4.84 -7.03 6.15
CA ASN A 59 5.80 -8.13 6.17
C ASN A 59 5.14 -9.50 5.97
N ALA A 60 3.99 -9.74 6.60
CA ALA A 60 3.22 -10.97 6.40
C ALA A 60 2.73 -11.11 4.94
N ALA A 61 2.33 -10.00 4.29
CA ALA A 61 1.99 -10.01 2.87
C ALA A 61 3.20 -10.31 1.98
N LEU A 62 4.35 -9.66 2.25
CA LEU A 62 5.59 -9.89 1.52
C LEU A 62 6.06 -11.34 1.64
N GLU A 63 5.91 -11.95 2.81
CA GLU A 63 6.24 -13.36 3.04
C GLU A 63 5.37 -14.30 2.19
N VAL A 64 4.07 -13.99 2.01
CA VAL A 64 3.20 -14.75 1.10
C VAL A 64 3.71 -14.66 -0.34
N VAL A 65 4.07 -13.47 -0.81
CA VAL A 65 4.61 -13.24 -2.17
C VAL A 65 5.93 -13.97 -2.36
N GLU A 66 6.84 -13.85 -1.39
CA GLU A 66 8.17 -14.46 -1.43
C GLU A 66 8.12 -15.98 -1.39
N ASN A 67 7.36 -16.56 -0.45
CA ASN A 67 7.28 -18.02 -0.26
C ASN A 67 6.62 -18.73 -1.46
N HIS A 68 5.62 -18.11 -2.07
CA HIS A 68 4.94 -18.67 -3.24
C HIS A 68 5.55 -18.20 -4.57
N ARG A 69 6.57 -17.34 -4.53
CA ARG A 69 7.22 -16.73 -5.71
C ARG A 69 6.20 -16.20 -6.71
N LEU A 70 5.23 -15.43 -6.21
CA LEU A 70 4.19 -14.87 -7.05
C LEU A 70 4.82 -13.85 -8.00
N ASP A 71 4.79 -14.13 -9.29
CA ASP A 71 5.34 -13.26 -10.33
C ASP A 71 4.36 -12.15 -10.71
N GLY A 72 4.85 -10.92 -10.78
CA GLY A 72 4.04 -9.72 -11.00
C GLY A 72 4.54 -8.49 -10.24
N ILE A 73 3.71 -7.45 -10.21
CA ILE A 73 4.00 -6.15 -9.58
C ILE A 73 3.38 -6.08 -8.19
N VAL A 74 4.21 -5.82 -7.19
CA VAL A 74 3.78 -5.56 -5.80
C VAL A 74 3.50 -4.08 -5.65
N TYR A 75 2.28 -3.76 -5.18
CA TYR A 75 1.85 -2.40 -4.92
C TYR A 75 1.19 -2.30 -3.53
N PHE A 76 1.66 -1.37 -2.71
CA PHE A 76 1.06 -1.10 -1.40
C PHE A 76 -0.07 -0.10 -1.55
N VAL A 77 -1.28 -0.57 -1.25
CA VAL A 77 -2.46 0.29 -1.17
C VAL A 77 -2.72 0.70 0.27
N ASP A 78 -2.85 2.00 0.47
CA ASP A 78 -3.31 2.60 1.71
C ASP A 78 -4.81 2.37 1.87
N GLU A 79 -5.26 2.15 3.11
CA GLU A 79 -6.68 1.94 3.41
C GLU A 79 -7.50 3.19 3.10
N GLU A 80 -6.91 4.35 3.39
CA GLU A 80 -7.52 5.67 3.26
C GLU A 80 -7.17 6.36 1.94
N GLY A 81 -6.47 5.65 1.04
CA GLY A 81 -6.04 6.19 -0.24
C GLY A 81 -7.17 6.24 -1.28
N VAL A 82 -7.11 7.25 -2.15
CA VAL A 82 -7.96 7.37 -3.33
C VAL A 82 -7.14 7.01 -4.56
N TYR A 83 -7.62 6.08 -5.38
CA TYR A 83 -6.86 5.50 -6.51
C TYR A 83 -7.63 5.64 -7.82
N SER A 84 -6.96 6.16 -8.83
CA SER A 84 -7.47 6.20 -10.19
C SER A 84 -7.34 4.83 -10.88
N LEU A 85 -8.27 4.47 -11.77
CA LEU A 85 -8.16 3.23 -12.56
C LEU A 85 -6.94 3.21 -13.51
N PRO A 86 -6.58 4.32 -14.18
CA PRO A 86 -5.38 4.37 -15.03
C PRO A 86 -4.09 4.01 -14.29
N LEU A 87 -4.00 4.25 -12.97
CA LEU A 87 -2.85 3.81 -12.17
C LEU A 87 -2.57 2.32 -12.38
N PHE A 88 -3.58 1.47 -12.26
CA PHE A 88 -3.41 0.03 -12.34
C PHE A 88 -2.98 -0.45 -13.74
N GLN A 89 -3.35 0.28 -14.80
CA GLN A 89 -2.83 0.03 -16.14
C GLN A 89 -1.36 0.39 -16.25
N ARG A 90 -0.94 1.47 -15.58
CA ARG A 90 0.46 1.92 -15.51
C ARG A 90 1.33 0.99 -14.67
N LEU A 91 0.82 0.46 -13.55
CA LEU A 91 1.53 -0.51 -12.72
C LEU A 91 2.02 -1.71 -13.54
N ARG A 92 1.20 -2.19 -14.48
CA ARG A 92 1.54 -3.32 -15.36
C ARG A 92 2.71 -3.05 -16.32
N GLN A 93 3.08 -1.79 -16.52
CA GLN A 93 4.17 -1.39 -17.41
C GLN A 93 5.52 -1.32 -16.67
N ILE A 94 5.50 -1.45 -15.33
CA ILE A 94 6.71 -1.42 -14.49
C ILE A 94 7.59 -2.62 -14.83
N ARG A 95 8.87 -2.34 -15.08
CA ARG A 95 9.89 -3.36 -15.36
C ARG A 95 10.56 -3.82 -14.08
N ARG A 96 10.99 -2.87 -13.26
CA ARG A 96 11.75 -3.14 -12.02
C ARG A 96 11.17 -2.39 -10.83
N PHE A 97 11.25 -1.08 -10.83
CA PHE A 97 10.77 -0.24 -9.74
C PHE A 97 10.18 1.04 -10.34
N GLY A 98 8.88 1.26 -10.16
CA GLY A 98 8.16 2.42 -10.65
C GLY A 98 7.76 3.35 -9.51
N THR A 99 7.86 4.67 -9.74
CA THR A 99 7.44 5.68 -8.76
C THR A 99 6.79 6.89 -9.43
N TRP A 100 5.93 7.58 -8.68
CA TRP A 100 5.12 8.70 -9.14
C TRP A 100 4.73 9.62 -7.98
N PRO A 101 4.33 10.88 -8.27
CA PRO A 101 3.97 11.83 -7.23
C PRO A 101 2.62 11.49 -6.58
N VAL A 102 2.59 11.61 -5.25
CA VAL A 102 1.44 11.39 -4.38
C VAL A 102 1.23 12.62 -3.50
N PRO A 103 0.10 13.32 -3.64
CA PRO A 103 -0.29 14.35 -2.70
C PRO A 103 -0.76 13.70 -1.41
N VAL A 104 -0.25 14.23 -0.31
CA VAL A 104 -0.54 13.81 1.06
C VAL A 104 -1.21 14.98 1.75
N ILE A 105 -2.44 14.80 2.20
CA ILE A 105 -3.15 15.80 3.00
C ILE A 105 -2.64 15.69 4.44
N SER A 106 -2.19 16.79 5.03
CA SER A 106 -1.68 16.83 6.41
C SER A 106 -2.83 16.84 7.41
N GLU A 107 -2.79 15.97 8.42
CA GLU A 107 -3.78 15.95 9.51
C GLU A 107 -3.81 17.31 10.23
N GLY A 108 -4.99 17.92 10.29
CA GLY A 108 -5.26 19.12 11.09
C GLY A 108 -4.76 20.44 10.51
N ARG A 109 -4.04 20.47 9.38
CA ARG A 109 -3.54 21.72 8.77
C ARG A 109 -4.19 22.12 7.45
N ASN A 110 -5.03 21.26 6.85
CA ASN A 110 -5.56 21.45 5.49
C ASN A 110 -4.47 21.78 4.45
N GLU A 111 -3.23 21.35 4.71
CA GLU A 111 -2.09 21.54 3.82
C GLU A 111 -1.92 20.29 2.97
N VAL A 112 -1.64 20.48 1.69
CA VAL A 112 -1.32 19.39 0.76
C VAL A 112 0.19 19.41 0.51
N VAL A 113 0.86 18.34 0.90
CA VAL A 113 2.29 18.15 0.63
C VAL A 113 2.45 17.15 -0.51
N LEU A 114 3.14 17.54 -1.57
CA LEU A 114 3.47 16.64 -2.66
C LEU A 114 4.70 15.81 -2.29
N GLN A 115 4.55 14.49 -2.17
CA GLN A 115 5.66 13.56 -2.02
C GLN A 115 5.87 12.81 -3.33
N GLY A 116 7.11 12.60 -3.74
CA GLY A 116 7.43 11.79 -4.90
C GLY A 116 8.52 12.39 -5.80
N PRO A 117 8.77 11.73 -6.94
CA PRO A 117 9.93 11.99 -7.77
C PRO A 117 9.75 13.25 -8.63
N VAL A 118 10.88 13.89 -8.94
CA VAL A 118 11.02 14.83 -10.06
C VAL A 118 11.63 14.04 -11.21
N CYS A 119 10.99 14.07 -12.38
CA CYS A 119 11.37 13.22 -13.49
C CYS A 119 11.71 14.04 -14.73
N LYS A 120 12.69 13.55 -15.50
CA LYS A 120 12.96 13.99 -16.86
C LYS A 120 12.73 12.80 -17.77
N GLN A 121 11.69 12.85 -18.58
CA GLN A 121 11.12 11.69 -19.26
C GLN A 121 10.79 10.59 -18.22
N SER A 122 11.25 9.36 -18.40
CA SER A 122 11.05 8.28 -17.43
C SER A 122 12.15 8.18 -16.38
N GLN A 123 13.17 9.06 -16.40
CA GLN A 123 14.27 9.02 -15.44
C GLN A 123 13.94 9.88 -14.22
N VAL A 124 14.11 9.31 -13.02
CA VAL A 124 14.04 10.06 -11.77
C VAL A 124 15.34 10.88 -11.61
N VAL A 125 15.21 12.20 -11.49
CA VAL A 125 16.35 13.14 -11.38
C VAL A 125 16.41 13.84 -10.02
N GLY A 126 15.42 13.61 -9.16
CA GLY A 126 15.36 14.18 -7.83
C GLY A 126 14.01 13.92 -7.19
N TRP A 127 13.72 14.67 -6.12
CA TRP A 127 12.54 14.48 -5.30
C TRP A 127 11.91 15.81 -4.91
N HIS A 128 10.59 15.85 -4.79
CA HIS A 128 9.90 16.98 -4.19
C HIS A 128 10.13 16.96 -2.67
N THR A 129 10.67 18.07 -2.15
CA THR A 129 10.97 18.25 -0.72
C THR A 129 10.29 19.51 -0.19
N SER A 130 9.63 19.46 0.96
CA SER A 130 9.26 20.66 1.72
C SER A 130 10.44 21.13 2.57
N GLU A 131 10.57 22.43 2.82
CA GLU A 131 11.71 23.03 3.54
C GLU A 131 11.94 22.43 4.94
N ASP A 132 10.87 21.95 5.60
CA ASP A 132 10.92 21.31 6.94
C ASP A 132 11.08 19.78 6.93
N GLY A 133 11.13 19.17 5.73
CA GLY A 133 11.06 17.73 5.53
C GLY A 133 12.41 17.01 5.70
N ASN A 134 12.98 17.09 6.91
CA ASN A 134 14.05 16.24 7.48
C ASN A 134 15.14 15.73 6.49
N LYS A 135 16.38 16.26 6.63
CA LYS A 135 17.63 15.84 5.93
C LYS A 135 18.01 14.35 6.08
N LEU A 136 17.14 13.52 6.65
CA LEU A 136 17.35 12.11 6.97
C LEU A 136 16.77 11.14 5.94
N ARG A 137 15.94 11.61 4.98
CA ARG A 137 15.36 10.75 3.94
C ARG A 137 16.27 10.72 2.72
N ARG A 138 16.59 9.53 2.22
CA ARG A 138 17.23 9.38 0.91
C ARG A 138 16.21 9.50 -0.21
N PHE A 139 15.05 8.87 -0.05
CA PHE A 139 13.96 8.90 -1.02
C PHE A 139 12.70 9.53 -0.41
N HIS A 140 12.17 10.60 -1.03
CA HIS A 140 10.96 11.28 -0.54
C HIS A 140 9.70 10.70 -1.19
N VAL A 141 9.47 9.41 -0.95
CA VAL A 141 8.29 8.67 -1.44
C VAL A 141 7.27 8.43 -0.34
N ALA A 142 5.99 8.52 -0.70
CA ALA A 142 4.90 7.95 0.08
C ALA A 142 4.85 6.42 -0.14
N MET A 143 4.31 5.68 0.84
CA MET A 143 4.20 4.21 0.73
C MET A 143 3.38 3.74 -0.49
N SER A 144 2.37 4.51 -0.86
CA SER A 144 1.52 4.24 -2.04
C SER A 144 2.01 4.93 -3.32
N GLY A 145 3.21 5.53 -3.30
CA GLY A 145 3.83 6.25 -4.43
C GLY A 145 4.86 5.46 -5.22
N PHE A 146 4.96 4.16 -4.96
CA PHE A 146 5.83 3.27 -5.71
C PHE A 146 5.25 1.86 -5.81
N ALA A 147 5.74 1.11 -6.78
CA ALA A 147 5.50 -0.31 -6.94
C ALA A 147 6.73 -0.97 -7.56
N PHE A 148 6.90 -2.27 -7.36
CA PHE A 148 8.11 -2.96 -7.79
C PHE A 148 7.83 -4.39 -8.23
N ASN A 149 8.75 -4.92 -9.03
CA ASN A 149 8.67 -6.28 -9.51
C ASN A 149 8.95 -7.27 -8.37
N SER A 150 8.00 -8.17 -8.11
CA SER A 150 8.06 -9.19 -7.05
C SER A 150 9.30 -10.06 -7.09
N THR A 151 9.91 -10.26 -8.28
CA THR A 151 11.17 -11.00 -8.44
C THR A 151 12.29 -10.42 -7.58
N MET A 152 12.25 -9.12 -7.27
CA MET A 152 13.19 -8.47 -6.35
C MET A 152 13.13 -9.03 -4.92
N LEU A 153 12.05 -9.70 -4.52
CA LEU A 153 11.92 -10.31 -3.19
C LEU A 153 12.57 -11.69 -3.12
N TRP A 154 12.56 -12.48 -4.19
CA TRP A 154 12.89 -13.91 -4.15
C TRP A 154 13.95 -14.38 -5.16
N ASP A 155 14.28 -13.58 -6.18
CA ASP A 155 15.37 -13.87 -7.11
C ASP A 155 16.70 -13.31 -6.56
N PRO A 156 17.67 -14.16 -6.18
CA PRO A 156 18.95 -13.71 -5.65
C PRO A 156 19.74 -12.80 -6.59
N LYS A 157 19.50 -12.86 -7.91
CA LYS A 157 20.20 -12.04 -8.90
C LYS A 157 19.64 -10.62 -9.01
N LEU A 158 18.38 -10.43 -8.62
CA LEU A 158 17.66 -9.16 -8.78
C LEU A 158 17.49 -8.41 -7.45
N ARG A 159 17.72 -9.10 -6.33
CA ARG A 159 17.78 -8.50 -4.99
C ARG A 159 18.87 -7.44 -4.90
N SER A 160 18.57 -6.36 -4.18
CA SER A 160 19.55 -5.35 -3.81
C SER A 160 20.63 -5.95 -2.90
N HIS A 161 21.86 -5.48 -3.03
CA HIS A 161 22.99 -5.89 -2.19
C HIS A 161 22.76 -5.59 -0.69
N LEU A 162 21.90 -4.60 -0.38
CA LEU A 162 21.55 -4.24 0.99
C LEU A 162 20.57 -5.22 1.66
N ALA A 163 19.93 -6.10 0.90
CA ALA A 163 18.90 -7.01 1.39
C ALA A 163 19.34 -8.49 1.29
N TRP A 164 20.50 -8.81 1.87
CA TRP A 164 21.11 -10.15 1.78
C TRP A 164 20.23 -11.27 2.38
N ASN A 165 19.42 -10.95 3.39
CA ASN A 165 18.55 -11.92 4.09
C ASN A 165 17.09 -11.86 3.62
N SER A 166 16.44 -10.69 3.75
CA SER A 166 15.04 -10.49 3.37
C SER A 166 14.68 -9.01 3.30
N ILE A 167 13.88 -8.60 2.32
CA ILE A 167 13.31 -7.24 2.24
C ILE A 167 12.09 -7.17 3.14
N ARG A 168 12.14 -6.35 4.19
CA ARG A 168 11.07 -6.22 5.20
C ARG A 168 10.94 -4.77 5.66
N HIS A 169 9.72 -4.36 6.01
CA HIS A 169 9.50 -3.09 6.69
C HIS A 169 10.12 -3.13 8.10
N PRO A 170 10.97 -2.14 8.44
CA PRO A 170 11.57 -2.06 9.76
C PRO A 170 10.52 -1.70 10.82
N GLU A 171 10.59 -2.36 11.97
CA GLU A 171 9.57 -2.29 13.03
C GLU A 171 9.59 -0.98 13.83
N MET A 172 10.74 -0.30 13.90
CA MET A 172 10.95 0.89 14.76
C MET A 172 11.27 2.16 13.95
N VAL A 173 10.56 2.37 12.86
CA VAL A 173 10.76 3.55 12.00
C VAL A 173 9.52 4.42 12.02
N LYS A 174 9.71 5.71 12.32
CA LYS A 174 8.66 6.73 12.22
C LYS A 174 7.94 6.57 10.88
N GLU A 175 6.61 6.57 10.85
CA GLU A 175 5.79 6.44 9.64
C GLU A 175 6.36 7.22 8.44
N SER A 176 6.76 8.46 8.71
CA SER A 176 7.33 9.39 7.74
C SER A 176 8.63 8.92 7.05
N LEU A 177 9.35 7.97 7.63
CA LEU A 177 10.61 7.37 7.12
C LEU A 177 10.41 5.94 6.59
N GLN A 178 9.24 5.32 6.79
CA GLN A 178 9.00 3.93 6.39
C GLN A 178 9.14 3.73 4.88
N GLY A 179 8.69 4.69 4.08
CA GLY A 179 8.87 4.67 2.62
C GLY A 179 10.34 4.64 2.20
N SER A 180 11.15 5.60 2.67
CA SER A 180 12.59 5.68 2.34
C SER A 180 13.33 4.42 2.76
N THR A 181 13.18 4.01 4.03
CA THR A 181 13.90 2.85 4.58
C THR A 181 13.54 1.52 3.92
N PHE A 182 12.32 1.39 3.39
CA PHE A 182 11.93 0.22 2.61
C PHE A 182 12.53 0.27 1.20
N VAL A 183 12.45 1.41 0.53
CA VAL A 183 12.98 1.57 -0.84
C VAL A 183 14.50 1.42 -0.90
N GLU A 184 15.22 1.86 0.13
CA GLU A 184 16.67 1.64 0.27
C GLU A 184 17.06 0.15 0.28
N GLN A 185 16.15 -0.76 0.67
CA GLN A 185 16.38 -2.20 0.58
C GLN A 185 16.09 -2.76 -0.81
N LEU A 186 15.36 -2.03 -1.66
CA LEU A 186 14.98 -2.47 -3.01
C LEU A 186 15.93 -1.97 -4.08
N VAL A 187 16.37 -0.72 -3.97
CA VAL A 187 17.17 -0.03 -5.00
C VAL A 187 18.27 0.81 -4.38
N GLU A 188 19.38 0.92 -5.11
CA GLU A 188 20.59 1.61 -4.64
C GLU A 188 20.48 3.14 -4.81
N ASP A 189 19.93 3.55 -5.95
CA ASP A 189 19.77 4.94 -6.34
C ASP A 189 18.67 5.10 -7.41
N GLU A 190 18.41 6.37 -7.76
CA GLU A 190 17.40 6.79 -8.72
C GLU A 190 17.59 6.20 -10.13
N SER A 191 18.79 5.73 -10.50
CA SER A 191 19.03 5.09 -11.81
C SER A 191 18.31 3.75 -11.96
N GLN A 192 17.92 3.13 -10.85
CA GLN A 192 17.16 1.88 -10.83
C GLN A 192 15.65 2.10 -10.79
N MET A 193 15.21 3.37 -10.80
CA MET A 193 13.80 3.77 -10.72
C MET A 193 13.30 4.29 -12.07
N GLU A 194 12.03 4.00 -12.38
CA GLU A 194 11.33 4.59 -13.52
C GLU A 194 10.17 5.48 -13.05
N GLY A 195 10.14 6.71 -13.56
CA GLY A 195 9.10 7.68 -13.32
C GLY A 195 7.87 7.41 -14.19
N ILE A 196 6.69 7.30 -13.58
CA ILE A 196 5.46 6.91 -14.27
C ILE A 196 4.31 7.89 -14.00
N PRO A 197 3.63 8.42 -15.03
CA PRO A 197 4.02 8.40 -16.44
C PRO A 197 5.27 9.25 -16.69
N ALA A 198 5.69 9.36 -17.95
CA ALA A 198 6.80 10.24 -18.33
C ALA A 198 6.62 11.67 -17.75
N ASP A 199 7.74 12.23 -17.33
CA ASP A 199 7.87 13.51 -16.64
C ASP A 199 7.15 13.56 -15.29
N CYS A 200 6.72 12.40 -14.75
CA CYS A 200 5.99 12.30 -13.48
C CYS A 200 4.81 13.30 -13.42
N SER A 201 4.17 13.45 -14.57
CA SER A 201 3.27 14.57 -14.89
C SER A 201 1.84 14.41 -14.38
N GLN A 202 1.51 13.28 -13.74
CA GLN A 202 0.15 12.96 -13.33
C GLN A 202 0.08 12.50 -11.88
N ILE A 203 -0.93 13.02 -11.18
CA ILE A 203 -1.37 12.49 -9.89
C ILE A 203 -2.35 11.36 -10.14
N MET A 204 -1.98 10.15 -9.75
CA MET A 204 -2.78 8.94 -9.98
C MET A 204 -3.38 8.35 -8.71
N ASN A 205 -2.90 8.78 -7.53
CA ASN A 205 -3.46 8.46 -6.23
C ASN A 205 -3.24 9.60 -5.24
N TRP A 206 -4.02 9.57 -4.18
CA TRP A 206 -3.96 10.52 -3.06
C TRP A 206 -3.89 9.74 -1.76
N HIS A 207 -3.09 10.24 -0.81
CA HIS A 207 -3.17 9.82 0.58
C HIS A 207 -3.99 10.87 1.34
N VAL A 208 -5.14 10.44 1.84
CA VAL A 208 -6.08 11.29 2.56
C VAL A 208 -6.23 10.69 3.95
N PRO A 209 -5.47 11.15 4.96
CA PRO A 209 -5.66 10.66 6.30
C PRO A 209 -7.03 11.17 6.75
N PHE A 210 -8.01 10.28 6.76
CA PHE A 210 -9.28 10.57 7.42
C PHE A 210 -8.96 10.48 8.89
N GLY A 211 -8.81 11.65 9.53
CA GLY A 211 -8.56 11.73 10.95
C GLY A 211 -9.49 10.75 11.66
N SER A 212 -8.90 9.89 12.47
CA SER A 212 -9.65 8.95 13.30
C SER A 212 -10.51 9.75 14.28
N GLU A 213 -11.66 10.25 13.82
CA GLU A 213 -12.80 10.33 14.71
C GLU A 213 -12.90 8.95 15.30
N SER A 214 -12.89 8.88 16.63
CA SER A 214 -12.95 7.64 17.39
C SER A 214 -14.28 6.96 17.11
N VAL A 215 -14.39 6.36 15.93
CA VAL A 215 -15.50 5.49 15.58
C VAL A 215 -15.23 4.27 16.42
N VAL A 216 -15.90 4.23 17.57
CA VAL A 216 -16.03 3.05 18.42
C VAL A 216 -16.54 1.95 17.50
N TYR A 217 -15.62 1.16 16.95
CA TYR A 217 -15.97 0.00 16.14
C TYR A 217 -16.82 -0.89 17.04
N PRO A 218 -18.10 -1.13 16.70
CA PRO A 218 -18.94 -1.98 17.52
C PRO A 218 -18.30 -3.37 17.55
N LYS A 219 -18.21 -3.98 18.73
CA LYS A 219 -17.64 -5.35 18.94
C LYS A 219 -18.39 -6.45 18.17
N GLY A 220 -19.41 -6.09 17.40
CA GLY A 220 -20.13 -6.94 16.48
C GLY A 220 -21.17 -6.12 15.70
N TRP A 221 -21.40 -6.49 14.45
CA TRP A 221 -22.52 -5.97 13.66
C TRP A 221 -23.76 -6.77 14.02
N ARG A 222 -24.66 -6.19 14.83
CA ARG A 222 -26.02 -6.73 14.96
C ARG A 222 -26.81 -6.29 13.74
N VAL A 223 -26.93 -7.17 12.76
CA VAL A 223 -27.93 -7.00 11.69
C VAL A 223 -29.28 -7.23 12.36
N ALA A 224 -30.06 -6.17 12.53
CA ALA A 224 -31.46 -6.33 12.93
C ALA A 224 -32.16 -7.13 11.83
N THR A 225 -32.64 -8.32 12.17
CA THR A 225 -33.49 -9.14 11.32
C THR A 225 -34.91 -8.56 11.32
N ASP A 226 -35.08 -7.33 10.84
CA ASP A 226 -36.38 -6.66 10.74
C ASP A 226 -36.84 -6.55 9.27
N LEU A 227 -36.58 -7.58 8.46
CA LEU A 227 -37.05 -7.65 7.07
C LEU A 227 -38.17 -8.68 6.83
N ASP A 228 -38.77 -9.24 7.88
CA ASP A 228 -39.92 -10.15 7.77
C ASP A 228 -41.27 -9.47 8.07
N VAL A 229 -41.42 -8.17 7.77
CA VAL A 229 -42.75 -7.54 7.79
C VAL A 229 -43.38 -7.67 6.40
N ILE A 230 -44.03 -8.81 6.16
CA ILE A 230 -44.99 -8.95 5.06
C ILE A 230 -46.26 -8.20 5.47
N ILE A 231 -46.48 -7.00 4.91
CA ILE A 231 -47.75 -6.28 5.07
C ILE A 231 -48.74 -6.83 4.04
N PRO A 232 -49.84 -7.49 4.45
CA PRO A 232 -50.91 -7.85 3.53
C PRO A 232 -51.66 -6.59 3.13
N LEU A 233 -51.78 -6.34 1.82
CA LEU A 233 -52.65 -5.30 1.28
C LEU A 233 -54.11 -5.66 1.60
N LYS A 234 -54.82 -4.73 2.24
CA LYS A 234 -56.28 -4.77 2.42
C LYS A 234 -56.96 -4.00 1.30
#